data_AF-A0A3E4PHG6-F1
#
_entry.id   AF-A0A3E4PHG6-F1
#
_cell.length_a   1.000
_cell.length_b   1.000
_cell.length_c   1.000
_cell.angle_alpha   90.00
_cell.angle_beta   90.00
_cell.angle_gamma   90.00
#
_symmetry.space_group_name_H-M   'P 1'
#
loop_
_entity.id
_entity.type
_entity.pdbx_description
1 polymer ?
#
loop_
_entity_poly.entity_id
_entity_poly.type
_entity_poly.pdbx_seq_one_letter_code
_entity_poly.pdbx_strand_id
1 'polypeptide(L)' 'MPNICPSAQPEVNVPELLNFLIENDVYRDDYEKVTARILEEDVNYETAIKAVKEIALSGLFE' A
#
# COMPACT_ATOMS: atom_id res chain seq x y z
N MET A 1 19.00 -1.64 17.16
CA MET A 1 17.83 -0.74 17.10
C MET A 1 16.67 -1.52 16.53
N PRO A 2 15.45 -1.40 17.07
CA PRO A 2 14.35 -2.17 16.52
C PRO A 2 14.02 -1.57 15.14
N ASN A 3 14.06 -2.42 14.13
CA ASN A 3 13.77 -2.14 12.74
C ASN A 3 12.24 -2.07 12.58
N ILE A 4 11.62 -1.00 13.08
CA ILE A 4 10.15 -0.92 13.23
C ILE A 4 9.49 -0.34 11.97
N CYS A 5 10.19 0.52 11.22
CA CYS A 5 9.61 1.25 10.09
C CYS A 5 10.51 1.13 8.85
N PRO A 6 10.29 0.12 7.99
CA PRO A 6 11.00 0.00 6.72
C PRO A 6 10.92 1.29 5.89
N SER A 7 9.80 2.00 5.93
CA SER A 7 9.61 3.28 5.21
C SER A 7 10.46 4.45 5.71
N ALA A 8 11.10 4.33 6.88
CA ALA A 8 12.01 5.35 7.42
C ALA A 8 13.49 4.98 7.26
N GLN A 9 13.78 3.82 6.63
CA GLN A 9 15.14 3.36 6.40
C GLN A 9 15.63 3.85 5.04
N PRO A 10 16.79 4.53 4.98
CA PRO A 10 17.32 5.07 3.73
C PRO A 10 17.69 3.99 2.71
N GLU A 11 17.89 2.74 3.15
CA GLU A 11 18.18 1.59 2.30
C GLU A 11 16.92 0.95 1.67
N VAL A 12 15.73 1.34 2.11
CA VAL A 12 14.47 0.77 1.63
C VAL A 12 13.88 1.64 0.55
N ASN A 13 13.71 1.05 -0.63
CA ASN A 13 12.98 1.65 -1.73
C ASN A 13 11.47 1.43 -1.52
N VAL A 14 10.80 2.41 -0.91
CA VAL A 14 9.36 2.34 -0.64
C VAL A 14 8.52 2.20 -1.93
N PRO A 15 8.80 2.94 -3.03
CA PRO A 15 8.12 2.71 -4.30
C PRO A 15 8.22 1.27 -4.81
N GLU A 16 9.40 0.66 -4.74
CA GLU A 16 9.61 -0.74 -5.16
C GLU A 16 8.81 -1.72 -4.27
N LEU A 17 8.81 -1.49 -2.96
CA LEU A 17 8.01 -2.28 -2.03
C LEU A 17 6.50 -2.15 -2.31
N LEU A 18 6.00 -0.94 -2.56
CA LEU A 18 4.60 -0.73 -2.91
C LEU A 18 4.22 -1.46 -4.20
N ASN A 19 5.08 -1.42 -5.23
CA ASN A 19 4.85 -2.17 -6.47
C ASN A 19 4.81 -3.69 -6.22
N PHE A 20 5.71 -4.23 -5.39
CA PHE A 20 5.66 -5.63 -4.99
C PHE A 20 4.33 -6.00 -4.33
N LEU A 21 3.84 -5.16 -3.41
CA LEU A 21 2.57 -5.40 -2.71
C LEU A 21 1.36 -5.38 -3.68
N ILE A 22 1.38 -4.47 -4.66
CA ILE A 22 0.36 -4.36 -5.70
C ILE A 22 0.38 -5.59 -6.62
N GLU A 23 1.54 -5.96 -7.16
CA GLU A 23 1.68 -7.07 -8.11
C GLU A 23 1.32 -8.43 -7.51
N ASN A 24 1.50 -8.58 -6.19
CA ASN A 24 1.22 -9.82 -5.48
C ASN A 24 -0.14 -9.81 -4.74
N ASP A 25 -0.97 -8.78 -4.95
CA ASP A 25 -2.29 -8.64 -4.30
C ASP A 25 -2.25 -8.83 -2.77
N VAL A 26 -1.15 -8.44 -2.12
CA VAL A 26 -0.84 -8.84 -0.72
C VAL A 26 -1.95 -8.45 0.26
N TYR A 27 -2.62 -7.33 0.00
CA TYR A 27 -3.68 -6.80 0.86
C TYR A 27 -5.10 -7.06 0.36
N ARG A 28 -5.31 -7.74 -0.78
CA ARG A 28 -6.65 -7.91 -1.35
C ARG A 28 -7.60 -8.61 -0.39
N ASP A 29 -7.17 -9.75 0.15
CA ASP A 29 -8.00 -10.58 1.04
C ASP A 29 -8.39 -9.83 2.32
N ASP A 30 -7.41 -9.19 2.96
CA ASP A 30 -7.63 -8.38 4.17
C ASP A 30 -8.50 -7.16 3.88
N TYR A 31 -8.30 -6.51 2.73
CA TYR A 31 -9.11 -5.37 2.35
C TYR A 31 -10.57 -5.76 2.17
N GLU A 32 -10.86 -6.82 1.42
CA GLU A 32 -12.22 -7.27 1.13
C GLU A 32 -12.93 -7.83 2.37
N LYS A 33 -12.20 -8.52 3.26
CA LYS A 33 -12.78 -9.15 4.47
C LYS A 33 -12.88 -8.21 5.66
N VAL A 34 -11.97 -7.25 5.78
CA VAL A 34 -11.83 -6.41 6.97
C VAL A 34 -12.00 -4.93 6.60
N THR A 35 -11.08 -4.37 5.80
CA THR A 35 -11.01 -2.92 5.58
C THR A 35 -12.29 -2.36 4.96
N ALA A 36 -12.79 -2.95 3.88
CA ALA A 36 -13.97 -2.49 3.16
C ALA A 36 -15.23 -2.44 4.04
N ARG A 37 -15.29 -3.25 5.11
CA ARG A 37 -16.43 -3.30 6.03
C ARG A 37 -16.41 -2.19 7.08
N ILE A 38 -15.28 -1.50 7.24
CA ILE A 38 -15.08 -0.44 8.24
C ILE A 38 -14.86 0.93 7.60
N LEU A 39 -14.87 1.03 6.27
CA LEU A 39 -14.84 2.31 5.56
C LEU A 39 -16.18 3.03 5.70
N GLU A 40 -16.14 4.36 5.80
CA GLU A 40 -17.33 5.21 5.80
C GLU A 40 -18.03 5.23 4.43
N GLU A 41 -17.25 5.07 3.36
CA GLU A 41 -17.71 5.01 1.98
C GLU A 41 -17.44 3.63 1.37
N ASP A 42 -18.32 3.18 0.48
CA ASP A 42 -18.12 1.94 -0.28
C ASP A 42 -17.06 2.15 -1.37
N VAL A 43 -15.82 1.80 -1.04
CA VAL A 43 -14.68 1.85 -1.94
C VAL A 43 -14.23 0.41 -2.23
N ASN A 44 -14.26 0.03 -3.50
CA ASN A 44 -13.76 -1.28 -3.92
C ASN A 44 -12.23 -1.32 -3.94
N TYR A 45 -11.68 -2.54 -3.88
CA TYR A 45 -10.23 -2.76 -3.86
C TYR A 45 -9.52 -2.14 -5.08
N GLU A 46 -10.12 -2.23 -6.27
CA GLU A 46 -9.53 -1.71 -7.50
C GLU A 46 -9.33 -0.19 -7.46
N THR A 47 -10.26 0.53 -6.84
CA THR A 47 -10.14 1.98 -6.61
C THR A 47 -9.01 2.26 -5.62
N ALA A 48 -8.98 1.53 -4.50
CA ALA A 48 -7.97 1.73 -3.46
C ALA A 48 -6.55 1.42 -3.96
N ILE A 49 -6.36 0.28 -4.64
CA ILE A 49 -5.04 -0.13 -5.12
C ILE A 49 -4.51 0.77 -6.23
N LYS A 50 -5.41 1.36 -7.04
CA LYS A 50 -5.03 2.39 -8.01
C LYS A 50 -4.45 3.64 -7.32
N ALA A 51 -5.05 4.10 -6.22
CA ALA A 51 -4.51 5.22 -5.47
C ALA A 51 -3.12 4.91 -4.87
N VAL A 52 -2.92 3.68 -4.36
CA VAL A 52 -1.59 3.24 -3.88
C VAL A 52 -0.56 3.25 -5.01
N LYS A 53 -0.95 2.82 -6.21
CA LYS A 53 -0.09 2.89 -7.40
C LYS A 53 0.28 4.33 -7.77
N GLU A 54 -0.68 5.26 -7.69
CA GLU A 54 -0.42 6.68 -7.93
C GLU A 54 0.56 7.25 -6.90
N ILE A 55 0.41 6.88 -5.61
CA ILE A 55 1.35 7.25 -4.54
C ILE A 55 2.76 6.72 -4.83
N ALA A 56 2.90 5.47 -5.24
CA ALA A 56 4.20 4.87 -5.58
C ALA A 56 4.91 5.61 -6.72
N LEU A 57 4.15 6.21 -7.65
CA LEU A 57 4.67 6.97 -8.79
C LEU A 57 4.83 8.47 -8.54
N SER A 58 4.35 8.97 -7.39
CA SER A 58 4.22 10.41 -7.14
C SER A 58 5.53 11.14 -6.77
N GLY A 59 6.61 10.40 -6.50
CA GLY A 59 7.84 10.95 -5.92
C GLY A 59 7.73 11.28 -4.42
N LEU A 60 6.63 10.90 -3.74
CA LEU A 60 6.43 11.15 -2.31
C LEU A 60 7.53 10.56 -1.41
N PHE A 61 8.17 9.49 -1.86
CA PHE A 61 9.19 8.75 -1.12
C PHE A 61 10.61 8.92 -1.68
N GLU A 62 10.84 9.96 -2.50
CA GLU A 62 12.16 10.36 -3.03
C GLU A 62 12.81 11.48 -2.19
#